data_AF-A0A814VL19-F1
#
_entry.id   AF-A0A814VL19-F1
#
_cell.length_a   1.000
_cell.length_b   1.000
_cell.length_c   1.000
_cell.angle_alpha   90.00
_cell.angle_beta   90.00
_cell.angle_gamma   90.00
#
_symmetry.space_group_name_H-M   'P 1'
#
loop_
_entity.id
_entity.type
_entity.pdbx_description
1 polymer ?
#
loop_
_entity_poly.entity_id
_entity_poly.type
_entity_poly.pdbx_seq_one_letter_code
_entity_poly.pdbx_strand_id
1 'polypeptide(L)'
;MKVHLFLNERPLGLAFHVQAPFPKPLFPVVSFSTNGEATIVHSKQVPTSLNRQEEHFDGIEGHWKLVDYPQHSDCTGYNFHLFKKDGTDDNIYSLSTRVINSMTNNLTHDSSTNQWKSHGGMRTRMGGDQESMRKEDMISKLINGITGIELQGQQLVMTSNGNQVKLERYTPEPPKTYTKNVFAGEY
;
A
#
# COMPACT_ATOMS: atom_id res chain seq x y z
N MET A 1 -14.45 27.61 -3.29
CA MET A 1 -13.40 27.29 -2.30
C MET A 1 -12.85 25.90 -2.56
N LYS A 2 -11.53 25.70 -2.48
CA LYS A 2 -10.88 24.39 -2.57
C LYS A 2 -10.17 24.07 -1.25
N VAL A 3 -10.35 22.87 -0.72
CA VAL A 3 -9.66 22.37 0.48
C VAL A 3 -8.75 21.22 0.05
N HIS A 4 -7.48 21.28 0.41
CA HIS A 4 -6.50 20.23 0.16
C HIS A 4 -6.02 19.66 1.50
N LEU A 5 -5.74 18.36 1.54
CA LEU A 5 -5.24 17.68 2.73
C LEU A 5 -3.79 17.24 2.52
N PHE A 6 -3.02 17.34 3.59
CA PHE A 6 -1.63 16.92 3.64
C PHE A 6 -1.43 15.99 4.83
N LEU A 7 -0.66 14.92 4.63
CA LEU A 7 -0.25 14.02 5.69
C LEU A 7 1.27 13.84 5.59
N ASN A 8 1.99 14.14 6.68
CA ASN A 8 3.45 14.13 6.71
C ASN A 8 4.06 14.91 5.53
N GLU A 9 3.59 16.15 5.32
CA GLU A 9 4.00 17.06 4.23
C GLU A 9 3.67 16.58 2.81
N ARG A 10 3.06 15.41 2.64
CA ARG A 10 2.67 14.89 1.32
C ARG A 10 1.24 15.31 0.95
N PRO A 11 1.02 15.89 -0.23
CA PRO A 11 -0.32 16.23 -0.70
C PRO A 11 -1.14 14.97 -0.98
N LEU A 12 -2.31 14.87 -0.34
CA LEU A 12 -3.31 13.83 -0.61
C LEU A 12 -4.27 14.23 -1.75
N GLY A 13 -4.19 15.48 -2.21
CA GLY A 13 -5.01 16.03 -3.28
C GLY A 13 -6.19 16.88 -2.77
N LEU A 14 -7.12 17.16 -3.69
CA LEU A 14 -8.31 17.99 -3.44
C LEU A 14 -9.36 17.20 -2.64
N ALA A 15 -9.63 17.63 -1.42
CA ALA A 15 -10.66 17.02 -0.56
C ALA A 15 -12.05 17.57 -0.85
N PHE A 16 -12.19 18.90 -0.93
CA PHE A 16 -13.48 19.55 -1.19
C PHE A 16 -13.34 20.67 -2.21
N HIS A 17 -14.33 20.75 -3.11
CA HIS A 17 -14.52 21.88 -4.01
C HIS A 17 -15.92 22.45 -3.86
N VAL A 18 -16.08 23.46 -3.02
CA VAL A 18 -17.36 24.12 -2.77
C VAL A 18 -17.52 25.26 -3.77
N GLN A 19 -18.47 25.13 -4.69
CA GLN A 19 -18.86 26.19 -5.60
C GLN A 19 -19.62 27.29 -4.83
N ALA A 20 -19.53 28.54 -5.29
CA ALA A 20 -20.18 29.66 -4.60
C ALA A 20 -21.72 29.58 -4.69
N PRO A 21 -22.46 30.13 -3.70
CA PRO A 21 -21.97 30.80 -2.49
C PRO A 21 -21.56 29.82 -1.38
N PHE A 22 -20.55 30.19 -0.58
CA PHE A 22 -20.11 29.41 0.58
C PHE A 22 -20.02 30.30 1.83
N PRO A 23 -20.28 29.75 3.03
CA PRO A 23 -20.30 30.52 4.27
C PRO A 23 -18.92 31.14 4.56
N LYS A 24 -18.95 32.37 5.09
CA LYS A 24 -17.76 33.10 5.56
C LYS A 24 -18.09 33.76 6.91
N PRO A 25 -17.19 33.72 7.90
CA PRO A 25 -15.88 33.06 7.91
C PRO A 25 -15.99 31.52 8.02
N LEU A 26 -14.89 30.83 7.71
CA LEU A 26 -14.75 29.40 7.89
C LEU A 26 -13.82 29.13 9.07
N PHE A 27 -14.16 28.14 9.89
CA PHE A 27 -13.38 27.74 11.05
C PHE A 27 -13.00 26.27 10.92
N PRO A 28 -11.80 25.88 11.38
CA PRO A 28 -11.46 24.47 11.51
C PRO A 28 -12.35 23.86 12.60
N VAL A 29 -12.95 22.70 12.31
CA VAL A 29 -13.83 21.98 13.24
C VAL A 29 -13.35 20.53 13.31
N VAL A 30 -13.28 19.99 14.52
CA VAL A 30 -13.03 18.57 14.79
C VAL A 30 -14.18 18.08 15.67
N SER A 31 -14.69 16.89 15.38
CA SER A 31 -15.75 16.24 16.16
C SER A 31 -15.36 14.80 16.41
N PHE A 32 -15.61 14.32 17.62
CA PHE A 32 -15.36 12.95 18.04
C PHE A 32 -16.70 12.29 18.39
N SER A 33 -16.90 11.05 17.94
CA SER A 33 -18.05 10.22 18.34
C SER A 33 -17.82 9.49 19.67
N THR A 34 -16.58 9.48 20.16
CA THR A 34 -16.13 8.87 21.43
C THR A 34 -15.07 9.79 22.08
N ASN A 35 -14.34 9.29 23.07
CA ASN A 35 -13.28 10.06 23.72
C ASN A 35 -12.13 10.35 22.75
N GLY A 36 -11.72 11.61 22.64
CA GLY A 36 -10.59 12.05 21.82
C GLY A 36 -10.12 13.45 22.18
N GLU A 37 -8.88 13.76 21.79
CA GLU A 37 -8.26 15.06 21.97
C GLU A 37 -7.65 15.51 20.64
N ALA A 38 -7.78 16.79 20.29
CA ALA A 38 -7.17 17.37 19.10
C ALA A 38 -6.60 18.76 19.41
N THR A 39 -5.40 19.00 18.87
CA THR A 39 -4.74 20.30 18.88
C THR A 39 -4.70 20.84 17.45
N ILE A 40 -5.27 22.03 17.24
CA ILE A 40 -5.26 22.71 15.94
C ILE A 40 -4.25 23.86 16.02
N VAL A 41 -3.25 23.82 15.15
CA VAL A 41 -2.21 24.85 15.07
C VAL A 41 -2.27 25.52 13.69
N HIS A 42 -2.30 26.85 13.67
CA HIS A 42 -2.23 27.59 12.41
C HIS A 42 -0.80 27.50 11.84
N SER A 43 -0.65 26.80 10.73
CA SER A 43 0.64 26.72 10.03
C SER A 43 1.07 28.10 9.52
N LYS A 44 2.35 28.43 9.67
CA LYS A 44 2.95 29.65 9.08
C LYS A 44 3.31 29.47 7.60
N GLN A 45 3.30 28.23 7.12
CA GLN A 45 3.69 27.84 5.77
C GLN A 45 2.49 27.25 5.04
N VAL A 46 2.26 27.72 3.82
CA VAL A 46 1.26 27.16 2.90
C VAL A 46 2.00 26.26 1.91
N PRO A 47 1.70 24.96 1.86
CA PRO A 47 2.32 24.07 0.89
C PRO A 47 2.07 24.55 -0.55
N THR A 48 3.11 24.58 -1.38
CA THR A 48 3.04 25.04 -2.77
C THR A 48 2.71 23.91 -3.75
N SER A 49 3.06 22.68 -3.40
CA SER A 49 2.72 21.49 -4.18
C SER A 49 1.37 20.93 -3.70
N LEU A 50 0.32 21.14 -4.50
CA LEU A 50 -1.04 20.69 -4.18
C LEU A 50 -1.38 19.32 -4.77
N ASN A 51 -0.62 18.88 -5.77
CA ASN A 51 -0.86 17.64 -6.48
C ASN A 51 -0.05 16.51 -5.84
N ARG A 52 -0.68 15.35 -5.71
CA ARG A 52 0.02 14.11 -5.35
C ARG A 52 1.15 13.89 -6.34
N GLN A 53 2.38 13.78 -5.85
CA GLN A 53 3.50 13.36 -6.68
C GLN A 53 3.40 11.86 -6.90
N GLU A 54 3.62 11.43 -8.15
CA GLU A 54 3.77 10.02 -8.45
C GLU A 54 5.01 9.50 -7.74
N GLU A 55 4.88 8.33 -7.11
CA GLU A 55 6.02 7.66 -6.50
C GLU A 55 6.89 7.10 -7.63
N HIS A 56 8.13 7.57 -7.70
CA HIS A 56 9.13 7.03 -8.62
C HIS A 56 10.02 6.03 -7.88
N PHE A 57 10.30 4.90 -8.51
CA PHE A 57 11.09 3.83 -7.93
C PHE A 57 12.12 3.32 -8.94
N ASP A 58 13.40 3.45 -8.62
CA ASP A 58 14.51 3.01 -9.46
C ASP A 58 15.01 1.59 -9.11
N GLY A 59 14.60 1.06 -7.95
CA GLY A 59 15.05 -0.22 -7.39
C GLY A 59 13.95 -1.27 -7.33
N ILE A 60 14.14 -2.27 -6.47
CA ILE A 60 13.13 -3.33 -6.22
C ILE A 60 11.89 -2.78 -5.51
N GLU A 61 11.99 -1.62 -4.87
CA GLU A 61 10.88 -0.95 -4.21
C GLU A 61 9.79 -0.57 -5.21
N GLY A 62 8.54 -0.51 -4.75
CA GLY A 62 7.40 -0.03 -5.52
C GLY A 62 6.22 -0.97 -5.52
N HIS A 63 5.28 -0.67 -6.43
CA HIS A 63 4.03 -1.40 -6.59
C HIS A 63 4.16 -2.42 -7.71
N TRP A 64 3.85 -3.67 -7.39
CA TRP A 64 4.09 -4.83 -8.23
C TRP A 64 2.80 -5.63 -8.39
N LYS A 65 2.48 -6.06 -9.61
CA LYS A 65 1.32 -6.91 -9.90
C LYS A 65 1.81 -8.30 -10.29
N LEU A 66 1.29 -9.34 -9.66
CA LEU A 66 1.63 -10.72 -9.98
C LEU A 66 1.05 -11.10 -11.35
N VAL A 67 1.90 -11.38 -12.32
CA VAL A 67 1.51 -11.70 -13.70
C VAL A 67 1.76 -13.14 -14.09
N ASP A 68 2.70 -13.81 -13.41
CA ASP A 68 3.03 -15.20 -13.66
C ASP A 68 3.22 -15.96 -12.33
N TYR A 69 2.36 -16.95 -12.09
CA TYR A 69 2.46 -17.88 -10.98
C TYR A 69 2.10 -19.29 -11.47
N PRO A 70 3.07 -20.06 -12.01
CA PRO A 70 2.78 -21.30 -12.74
C PRO A 70 2.00 -22.36 -11.95
N GLN A 71 2.24 -22.45 -10.63
CA GLN A 71 1.58 -23.43 -9.76
C GLN A 71 0.15 -23.01 -9.40
N HIS A 72 -0.16 -21.71 -9.46
CA HIS A 72 -1.42 -21.11 -9.01
C HIS A 72 -1.81 -19.91 -9.90
N SER A 73 -2.10 -20.18 -11.18
CA SER A 73 -2.44 -19.15 -12.17
C SER A 73 -3.71 -18.35 -11.81
N ASP A 74 -4.59 -18.95 -11.02
CA ASP A 74 -5.79 -18.34 -10.44
C ASP A 74 -5.50 -17.26 -9.38
N CYS A 75 -4.24 -17.16 -8.94
CA CYS A 75 -3.75 -16.12 -8.05
C CYS A 75 -3.05 -14.97 -8.81
N THR A 76 -3.02 -14.99 -10.15
CA THR A 76 -2.52 -13.83 -10.91
C THR A 76 -3.44 -12.62 -10.74
N GLY A 77 -2.87 -11.42 -10.85
CA GLY A 77 -3.57 -10.15 -10.71
C GLY A 77 -3.54 -9.53 -9.30
N TYR A 78 -3.03 -10.24 -8.28
CA TYR A 78 -2.83 -9.65 -6.96
C TYR A 78 -1.69 -8.63 -6.95
N ASN A 79 -1.89 -7.59 -6.14
CA ASN A 79 -0.99 -6.46 -6.02
C ASN A 79 -0.15 -6.55 -4.75
N PHE A 80 1.10 -6.14 -4.89
CA PHE A 80 2.12 -6.14 -3.85
C PHE A 80 2.74 -4.75 -3.77
N HIS A 81 3.16 -4.37 -2.57
CA HIS A 81 3.93 -3.16 -2.33
C HIS A 81 5.19 -3.54 -1.55
N LEU A 82 6.35 -3.33 -2.17
CA LEU A 82 7.66 -3.60 -1.59
C LEU A 82 8.32 -2.26 -1.23
N PHE A 83 8.73 -2.11 0.01
CA PHE A 83 9.40 -0.88 0.48
C PHE A 83 10.47 -1.20 1.51
N LYS A 84 11.54 -0.40 1.53
CA LYS A 84 12.57 -0.48 2.58
C LYS A 84 12.00 0.06 3.89
N LYS A 85 12.31 -0.59 5.02
CA LYS A 85 11.89 -0.10 6.34
C LYS A 85 12.82 1.01 6.82
N ASP A 86 12.24 2.17 7.14
CA ASP A 86 12.97 3.30 7.70
C ASP A 86 13.45 2.99 9.12
N GLY A 87 14.70 3.39 9.44
CA GLY A 87 15.25 3.30 10.80
C GLY A 87 15.71 1.91 11.25
N THR A 88 15.82 0.95 10.32
CA THR A 88 16.41 -0.39 10.56
C THR A 88 17.71 -0.58 9.77
N ASP A 89 18.49 -1.62 10.09
CA ASP A 89 19.68 -2.01 9.32
C ASP A 89 19.41 -2.00 7.82
N ASP A 90 20.45 -1.66 7.02
CA ASP A 90 20.35 -1.24 5.62
C ASP A 90 19.72 -2.24 4.63
N ASN A 91 19.27 -3.40 5.08
CA ASN A 91 18.81 -4.50 4.23
C ASN A 91 17.45 -5.10 4.66
N ILE A 92 16.63 -4.37 5.43
CA ILE A 92 15.29 -4.82 5.81
C ILE A 92 14.22 -4.18 4.94
N TYR A 93 13.42 -5.04 4.31
CA TYR A 93 12.32 -4.68 3.44
C TYR A 93 11.00 -5.22 3.98
N SER A 94 9.90 -4.59 3.59
CA SER A 94 8.55 -5.04 3.87
C SER A 94 7.78 -5.24 2.58
N LEU A 95 7.20 -6.43 2.43
CA LEU A 95 6.31 -6.79 1.33
C LEU A 95 4.88 -6.86 1.85
N SER A 96 4.03 -5.98 1.35
CA SER A 96 2.61 -5.91 1.72
C SER A 96 1.72 -6.31 0.55
N THR A 97 0.63 -7.02 0.83
CA THR A 97 -0.38 -7.40 -0.17
C THR A 97 -1.73 -7.56 0.50
N ARG A 98 -2.80 -7.61 -0.30
CA ARG A 98 -4.16 -7.81 0.18
C ARG A 98 -4.92 -8.76 -0.74
N VAL A 99 -5.52 -9.78 -0.13
CA VAL A 99 -6.52 -10.66 -0.77
C VAL A 99 -7.88 -10.33 -0.16
N ILE A 100 -8.25 -10.98 0.94
CA ILE A 100 -9.30 -10.49 1.84
C ILE A 100 -8.61 -9.67 2.93
N ASN A 101 -7.65 -10.32 3.59
CA ASN A 101 -6.84 -9.76 4.65
C ASN A 101 -5.64 -9.03 4.07
N SER A 102 -5.29 -7.93 4.73
CA SER A 102 -3.96 -7.34 4.57
C SER A 102 -2.93 -8.29 5.17
N MET A 103 -1.90 -8.59 4.38
CA MET A 103 -0.77 -9.44 4.73
C MET A 103 0.51 -8.61 4.61
N THR A 104 1.44 -8.78 5.54
CA THR A 104 2.72 -8.10 5.52
C THR A 104 3.81 -9.05 5.96
N ASN A 105 4.87 -9.14 5.16
CA ASN A 105 6.04 -9.96 5.45
C ASN A 105 7.29 -9.07 5.51
N ASN A 106 8.21 -9.39 6.41
CA ASN A 106 9.52 -8.74 6.47
C ASN A 106 10.55 -9.62 5.77
N LEU A 107 11.36 -8.98 4.94
CA LEU A 107 12.41 -9.60 4.16
C LEU A 107 13.76 -9.01 4.59
N THR A 108 14.78 -9.83 4.72
CA THR A 108 16.16 -9.38 4.87
C THR A 108 16.96 -9.81 3.66
N HIS A 109 17.73 -8.88 3.10
CA HIS A 109 18.71 -9.16 2.06
C HIS A 109 20.10 -9.30 2.67
N ASP A 110 20.78 -10.38 2.34
CA ASP A 110 22.20 -10.54 2.63
C ASP A 110 22.99 -10.19 1.37
N SER A 111 23.61 -9.00 1.37
CA SER A 111 24.39 -8.51 0.23
C SER A 111 25.65 -9.34 -0.05
N SER A 112 26.15 -10.11 0.93
CA SER A 112 27.35 -10.93 0.76
C SER A 112 27.07 -12.23 0.00
N THR A 113 25.87 -12.79 0.16
CA THR A 113 25.42 -14.03 -0.48
C THR A 113 24.39 -13.79 -1.59
N ASN A 114 23.91 -12.56 -1.71
CA ASN A 114 22.77 -12.16 -2.52
C ASN A 114 21.50 -12.98 -2.23
N GLN A 115 21.35 -13.45 -1.00
CA GLN A 115 20.20 -14.26 -0.58
C GLN A 115 19.15 -13.41 0.13
N TRP A 116 17.90 -13.82 -0.02
CA TRP A 116 16.76 -13.20 0.66
C TRP A 116 16.21 -14.16 1.70
N LYS A 117 15.81 -13.62 2.84
CA LYS A 117 15.18 -14.38 3.93
C LYS A 117 13.86 -13.72 4.34
N SER A 118 12.79 -14.50 4.31
CA SER A 118 11.52 -14.12 4.94
C SER A 118 11.52 -14.45 6.44
N HIS A 119 10.92 -13.57 7.24
CA HIS A 119 10.79 -13.73 8.70
C HIS A 119 9.36 -14.08 9.16
N GLY A 120 8.50 -14.51 8.24
CA GLY A 120 7.10 -14.83 8.51
C GLY A 120 6.20 -13.59 8.49
N GLY A 121 5.06 -13.73 7.81
CA GLY A 121 4.09 -12.66 7.63
C GLY A 121 3.06 -12.54 8.76
N MET A 122 2.63 -11.31 9.02
CA MET A 122 1.42 -11.00 9.79
C MET A 122 0.23 -10.85 8.84
N ARG A 123 -0.96 -11.25 9.29
CA ARG A 123 -2.21 -11.03 8.56
C ARG A 123 -3.33 -10.60 9.49
N THR A 124 -4.25 -9.82 8.94
CA THR A 124 -5.57 -9.59 9.55
C THR A 124 -6.43 -10.88 9.49
N ARG A 125 -7.54 -10.94 10.24
CA ARG A 125 -8.37 -12.16 10.40
C ARG A 125 -9.84 -11.93 10.09
N MET A 126 -10.14 -11.30 8.97
CA MET A 126 -11.47 -11.23 8.40
C MET A 126 -11.83 -12.54 7.71
N GLY A 127 -13.08 -12.96 7.84
CA GLY A 127 -13.62 -14.10 7.10
C GLY A 127 -13.99 -13.71 5.66
N GLY A 128 -13.95 -14.68 4.76
CA GLY A 128 -14.45 -14.55 3.40
C GLY A 128 -14.90 -15.90 2.86
N ASP A 129 -15.28 -15.93 1.59
CA ASP A 129 -15.66 -17.18 0.92
C ASP A 129 -14.48 -18.16 0.80
N GLN A 130 -14.80 -19.43 0.59
CA GLN A 130 -13.80 -20.51 0.58
C GLN A 130 -12.74 -20.32 -0.53
N GLU A 131 -13.11 -19.78 -1.68
CA GLU A 131 -12.18 -19.57 -2.79
C GLU A 131 -11.18 -18.47 -2.44
N SER A 132 -11.67 -17.34 -1.94
CA SER A 132 -10.84 -16.22 -1.51
C SER A 132 -9.90 -16.60 -0.35
N MET A 133 -10.39 -17.38 0.61
CA MET A 133 -9.56 -17.91 1.71
C MET A 133 -8.46 -18.87 1.21
N ARG A 134 -8.76 -19.70 0.20
CA ARG A 134 -7.75 -20.56 -0.45
C ARG A 134 -6.69 -19.73 -1.16
N LYS A 135 -7.08 -18.71 -1.93
CA LYS A 135 -6.13 -17.81 -2.62
C LYS A 135 -5.26 -17.06 -1.61
N GLU A 136 -5.83 -16.61 -0.50
CA GLU A 136 -5.08 -15.99 0.59
C GLU A 136 -4.02 -16.93 1.18
N ASP A 137 -4.33 -18.21 1.38
CA ASP A 137 -3.35 -19.21 1.83
C ASP A 137 -2.22 -19.40 0.82
N MET A 138 -2.53 -19.46 -0.48
CA MET A 138 -1.51 -19.57 -1.54
C MET A 138 -0.60 -18.35 -1.60
N ILE A 139 -1.17 -17.13 -1.55
CA ILE A 139 -0.38 -15.89 -1.50
C ILE A 139 0.43 -15.81 -0.20
N SER A 140 -0.10 -16.26 0.93
CA SER A 140 0.65 -16.31 2.19
C SER A 140 1.85 -17.26 2.09
N LYS A 141 1.69 -18.44 1.47
CA LYS A 141 2.80 -19.37 1.22
C LYS A 141 3.83 -18.78 0.26
N LEU A 142 3.37 -18.07 -0.78
CA LEU A 142 4.24 -17.37 -1.71
C LEU A 142 5.12 -16.35 -0.98
N ILE A 143 4.54 -15.44 -0.19
CA ILE A 143 5.33 -14.38 0.46
C ILE A 143 6.25 -14.95 1.54
N ASN A 144 5.80 -15.95 2.32
CA ASN A 144 6.61 -16.54 3.39
C ASN A 144 7.76 -17.43 2.86
N GLY A 145 7.65 -17.91 1.62
CA GLY A 145 8.63 -18.78 0.99
C GLY A 145 9.74 -18.06 0.22
N ILE A 146 9.76 -16.72 0.20
CA ILE A 146 10.70 -15.95 -0.61
C ILE A 146 12.15 -16.21 -0.19
N THR A 147 12.95 -16.63 -1.16
CA THR A 147 14.40 -16.88 -1.03
C THR A 147 15.24 -16.07 -2.01
N GLY A 148 14.61 -15.44 -3.01
CA GLY A 148 15.31 -14.60 -3.98
C GLY A 148 14.40 -13.53 -4.57
N ILE A 149 14.97 -12.36 -4.82
CA ILE A 149 14.34 -11.24 -5.54
C ILE A 149 15.36 -10.67 -6.50
N GLU A 150 14.98 -10.54 -7.76
CA GLU A 150 15.81 -10.00 -8.82
C GLU A 150 14.99 -9.02 -9.67
N LEU A 151 15.59 -7.88 -10.01
CA LEU A 151 14.99 -6.89 -10.90
C LEU A 151 15.50 -7.10 -12.32
N GLN A 152 14.58 -7.37 -13.25
CA GLN A 152 14.85 -7.53 -14.67
C GLN A 152 14.10 -6.44 -15.44
N GLY A 153 14.72 -5.27 -15.55
CA GLY A 153 14.08 -4.08 -16.14
C GLY A 153 12.89 -3.61 -15.29
N GLN A 154 11.67 -3.72 -15.84
CA GLN A 154 10.42 -3.36 -15.14
C GLN A 154 9.69 -4.58 -14.56
N GLN A 155 10.35 -5.74 -14.52
CA GLN A 155 9.81 -6.97 -13.97
C GLN A 155 10.60 -7.38 -12.72
N LEU A 156 9.88 -7.71 -11.65
CA LEU A 156 10.45 -8.33 -10.47
C LEU A 156 10.28 -9.84 -10.59
N VAL A 157 11.39 -10.58 -10.56
CA VAL A 157 11.38 -12.04 -10.49
C VAL A 157 11.60 -12.44 -9.05
N MET A 158 10.60 -13.08 -8.44
CA MET A 158 10.72 -13.61 -7.09
C MET A 158 10.88 -15.12 -7.13
N THR A 159 11.88 -15.64 -6.44
CA THR A 159 12.02 -17.07 -6.14
C THR A 159 11.39 -17.34 -4.78
N SER A 160 10.40 -18.22 -4.75
CA SER A 160 9.72 -18.63 -3.53
C SER A 160 9.44 -20.13 -3.51
N ASN A 161 9.82 -20.81 -2.42
CA ASN A 161 9.70 -22.27 -2.26
C ASN A 161 10.26 -23.05 -3.47
N GLY A 162 11.38 -22.59 -4.04
CA GLY A 162 12.03 -23.19 -5.20
C GLY A 162 11.36 -22.90 -6.56
N ASN A 163 10.29 -22.11 -6.58
CA ASN A 163 9.57 -21.72 -7.81
C ASN A 163 9.79 -20.25 -8.11
N GLN A 164 9.82 -19.90 -9.40
CA GLN A 164 9.87 -18.51 -9.84
C GLN A 164 8.47 -17.99 -10.14
N VAL A 165 8.21 -16.77 -9.69
CA VAL A 165 7.03 -15.97 -10.04
C VAL A 165 7.47 -14.62 -10.58
N LYS A 166 6.65 -14.03 -11.44
CA LYS A 166 6.96 -12.74 -12.07
C LYS A 166 5.93 -11.70 -11.73
N LEU A 167 6.42 -10.50 -11.45
CA LEU A 167 5.59 -9.35 -11.16
C LEU A 167 5.98 -8.19 -12.06
N GLU A 168 4.99 -7.43 -12.51
CA GLU A 168 5.20 -6.23 -13.31
C GLU A 168 4.97 -4.99 -12.46
N ARG A 169 5.84 -4.00 -12.63
CA ARG A 169 5.65 -2.70 -12.00
C ARG A 169 4.38 -2.05 -12.53
N TYR A 170 3.58 -1.49 -11.64
CA TYR A 170 2.41 -0.70 -12.03
C TYR A 170 2.30 0.57 -11.19
N THR A 171 1.61 1.57 -11.71
CA THR A 171 1.24 2.76 -10.95
C THR A 171 -0.17 2.56 -10.40
N PRO A 172 -0.38 2.54 -9.07
CA PRO A 172 -1.72 2.45 -8.52
C PRO A 172 -2.59 3.59 -9.00
N GLU A 173 -3.85 3.31 -9.35
CA GLU A 173 -4.81 4.37 -9.66
C GLU A 173 -4.90 5.34 -8.46
N PRO A 174 -4.93 6.65 -8.69
CA PRO A 174 -5.25 7.60 -7.65
C PRO A 174 -6.57 7.20 -6.98
N PRO A 175 -6.69 7.32 -5.64
CA PRO A 175 -7.91 7.00 -4.95
C PRO A 175 -9.06 7.81 -5.56
N LYS A 176 -10.11 7.11 -5.97
CA LYS A 176 -11.30 7.76 -6.53
C LYS A 176 -11.97 8.56 -5.43
N THR A 177 -12.49 9.73 -5.79
CA THR A 177 -13.31 10.53 -4.88
C THR A 177 -14.58 9.75 -4.57
N TYR A 178 -14.72 9.29 -3.33
CA TYR A 178 -15.96 8.71 -2.85
C TYR A 178 -16.91 9.84 -2.45
N THR A 179 -18.01 9.99 -3.18
CA THR A 179 -19.08 10.95 -2.87
C THR A 179 -20.17 10.36 -1.98
N LYS A 180 -20.08 9.07 -1.67
CA LYS A 180 -20.99 8.34 -0.77
C LYS A 180 -20.18 7.50 0.21
N ASN A 181 -20.67 7.38 1.44
CA ASN A 181 -20.07 6.51 2.43
C ASN A 181 -20.29 5.04 2.00
N VAL A 182 -19.23 4.38 1.55
CA VAL A 182 -19.27 2.97 1.10
C VAL A 182 -19.52 1.96 2.23
N PHE A 183 -19.46 2.41 3.50
CA PHE A 183 -19.86 1.63 4.66
C PHE A 183 -21.29 1.91 5.12
N ALA A 184 -21.91 2.97 4.60
CA ALA A 184 -23.35 3.19 4.73
C ALA A 184 -24.06 2.46 3.58
N GLY A 185 -23.93 1.14 3.57
CA GLY A 185 -24.91 0.29 2.90
C GLY A 185 -26.26 0.48 3.61
N GLU A 186 -27.30 0.60 2.79
CA GLU A 186 -28.70 0.84 3.16
C GLU A 186 -29.11 0.08 4.43
N TYR A 187 -29.47 0.84 5.47
CA TYR A 187 -30.40 0.41 6.51
C TYR A 187 -31.80 0.88 6.13
#